data_AF-A0A0D1IY59-F1
#
_entry.id   AF-A0A0D1IY59-F1
#
_cell.length_a   1.000
_cell.length_b   1.000
_cell.length_c   1.000
_cell.angle_alpha   90.00
_cell.angle_beta   90.00
_cell.angle_gamma   90.00
#
_symmetry.space_group_name_H-M   'P 1'
#
loop_
_entity.id
_entity.type
_entity.pdbx_description
1 polymer ?
#
loop_
_entity_poly.entity_id
_entity_poly.type
_entity_poly.pdbx_seq_one_letter_code
_entity_poly.pdbx_strand_id
1 'polypeptide(L)'
;MTRERTVLLVIHTGRNEATETATRVEKVLGDNGIGLRVLAAEAVDRGALHLAPDHMRELGVDITVVDPDQHAAEGCELVLVLGGDGTFLRAAELARNAEIPVVGVNLGHIGFLAEAEAEAIDHVLERIIDKDYRVEERMTLDIGVRVDGEIVQRGWALNEASLEKSSRFGVLSVVLEVDGRPVSAFGCDGVLVSAPTGSTAYAFSAGGPILWPDLEAILVVPNNAHALFARPMVTSPDAAIAIEVESGNNDAMVFCDGRRQMVVPAGGRLEVTRCHTSLKWVRLDSAPFSDRLVRKFRLPVKGWRGQ
;
A
#
# COMPACT_ATOMS: atom_id res chain seq x y z
N MET A 1 -6.34 20.34 27.70
CA MET A 1 -5.05 19.87 27.17
C MET A 1 -5.22 19.70 25.68
N THR A 2 -4.77 20.67 24.89
CA THR A 2 -4.61 20.48 23.44
C THR A 2 -3.62 19.34 23.25
N ARG A 3 -4.03 18.24 22.59
CA ARG A 3 -3.09 17.20 22.19
C ARG A 3 -2.02 17.86 21.33
N GLU A 4 -0.77 17.62 21.69
CA GLU A 4 0.39 18.00 20.89
C GLU A 4 0.25 17.33 19.52
N ARG A 5 0.27 18.14 18.44
CA ARG A 5 0.08 17.63 17.08
C ARG A 5 1.39 17.02 16.63
N THR A 6 1.37 15.77 16.17
CA THR A 6 2.57 15.10 15.68
C THR A 6 2.30 14.44 14.33
N VAL A 7 3.19 14.65 13.36
CA VAL A 7 3.15 13.98 12.05
C VAL A 7 4.28 12.97 11.98
N LEU A 8 3.99 11.76 11.52
CA LEU A 8 5.02 10.78 11.17
C LEU A 8 5.47 11.01 9.74
N LEU A 9 6.76 11.20 9.53
CA LEU A 9 7.40 11.32 8.22
C LEU A 9 8.05 10.00 7.85
N VAL A 10 7.72 9.48 6.65
CA VAL A 10 8.30 8.26 6.08
C VAL A 10 8.91 8.59 4.73
N ILE A 11 10.21 8.38 4.58
CA ILE A 11 10.98 8.80 3.40
C ILE A 11 11.66 7.61 2.73
N HIS A 12 11.71 7.63 1.40
CA HIS A 12 12.61 6.73 0.67
C HIS A 12 14.07 7.20 0.75
N THR A 13 14.91 6.43 1.42
CA THR A 13 16.36 6.70 1.49
C THR A 13 16.99 6.44 0.11
N GLY A 14 17.66 7.44 -0.48
CA GLY A 14 18.35 7.24 -1.77
C GLY A 14 18.31 8.38 -2.79
N ARG A 15 17.53 9.45 -2.60
CA ARG A 15 17.45 10.58 -3.54
C ARG A 15 17.75 11.92 -2.87
N ASN A 16 18.54 12.79 -3.52
CA ASN A 16 18.88 14.11 -2.97
C ASN A 16 17.66 15.04 -2.87
N GLU A 17 16.74 14.96 -3.84
CA GLU A 17 15.43 15.63 -3.82
C GLU A 17 14.59 15.29 -2.58
N ALA A 18 14.77 14.09 -2.02
CA ALA A 18 14.10 13.67 -0.80
C ALA A 18 14.57 14.45 0.43
N THR A 19 15.87 14.78 0.47
CA THR A 19 16.49 15.48 1.59
C THR A 19 16.04 16.93 1.65
N GLU A 20 16.04 17.65 0.51
CA GLU A 20 15.57 19.04 0.46
C GLU A 20 14.09 19.16 0.84
N THR A 21 13.26 18.26 0.33
CA THR A 21 11.82 18.22 0.64
C THR A 21 11.60 17.89 2.12
N ALA A 22 12.36 16.96 2.70
CA ALA A 22 12.28 16.62 4.12
C ALA A 22 12.67 17.80 5.03
N THR A 23 13.77 18.51 4.73
CA THR A 23 14.16 19.71 5.46
C THR A 23 13.08 20.81 5.39
N ARG A 24 12.39 20.91 4.25
CA ARG A 24 11.26 21.83 4.10
C ARG A 24 10.09 21.44 5.01
N VAL A 25 9.73 20.15 5.05
CA VAL A 25 8.71 19.60 5.97
C VAL A 25 9.05 19.91 7.42
N GLU A 26 10.28 19.62 7.84
CA GLU A 26 10.78 19.88 9.20
C GLU A 26 10.58 21.34 9.61
N LYS A 27 11.07 22.26 8.77
CA LYS A 27 10.99 23.70 9.05
C LYS A 27 9.54 24.16 9.17
N VAL A 28 8.71 23.83 8.18
CA VAL A 28 7.34 24.35 8.09
C VAL A 28 6.46 23.80 9.21
N LEU A 29 6.59 22.51 9.56
CA LEU A 29 5.84 21.93 10.67
C LEU A 29 6.31 22.49 12.01
N GLY A 30 7.61 22.66 12.19
CA GLY A 30 8.21 23.27 13.38
C GLY A 30 7.76 24.71 13.61
N ASP A 31 7.81 25.55 12.57
CA ASP A 31 7.34 26.95 12.60
C ASP A 31 5.84 27.06 12.99
N ASN A 32 5.07 25.98 12.84
CA ASN A 32 3.65 25.89 13.18
C ASN A 32 3.37 25.06 14.45
N GLY A 33 4.39 24.73 15.24
CA GLY A 33 4.24 24.00 16.50
C GLY A 33 3.73 22.57 16.35
N ILE A 34 4.02 21.92 15.22
CA ILE A 34 3.68 20.53 14.94
C ILE A 34 4.96 19.69 15.10
N GLY A 35 4.93 18.75 16.03
CA GLY A 35 6.02 17.80 16.24
C GLY A 35 6.20 16.89 15.04
N LEU A 36 7.45 16.52 14.76
CA LEU A 36 7.79 15.62 13.67
C LEU A 36 8.36 14.32 14.23
N ARG A 37 7.84 13.19 13.76
CA ARG A 37 8.39 11.88 14.07
C ARG A 37 9.05 11.30 12.82
N VAL A 38 10.23 10.71 12.96
CA VAL A 38 11.00 10.11 11.84
C VAL A 38 11.48 8.71 12.23
N LEU A 39 11.56 7.79 11.28
CA LEU A 39 12.03 6.43 11.53
C LEU A 39 13.57 6.35 11.64
N ALA A 40 14.08 5.60 12.61
CA ALA A 40 15.51 5.45 12.88
C ALA A 40 16.31 4.91 11.67
N ALA A 41 15.73 3.95 10.93
CA ALA A 41 16.34 3.44 9.70
C ALA A 41 16.55 4.53 8.64
N GLU A 42 15.69 5.57 8.64
CA GLU A 42 15.78 6.70 7.72
C GLU A 42 16.76 7.78 8.24
N ALA A 43 16.97 7.83 9.56
CA ALA A 43 17.95 8.71 10.20
C ALA A 43 19.40 8.22 10.06
N VAL A 44 19.63 6.91 9.88
CA VAL A 44 20.97 6.29 9.84
C VAL A 44 21.54 6.17 8.42
N ASP A 45 20.71 5.95 7.39
CA ASP A 45 21.14 5.60 6.03
C ASP A 45 21.73 6.78 5.22
N ARG A 46 21.62 8.02 5.72
CA ARG A 46 22.29 9.19 5.15
C ARG A 46 22.78 10.13 6.23
N GLY A 47 24.09 10.39 6.26
CA GLY A 47 24.70 11.56 6.89
C GLY A 47 24.30 12.92 6.24
N ALA A 48 23.05 13.05 5.80
CA ALA A 48 22.44 14.26 5.24
C ALA A 48 21.15 14.66 5.96
N LEU A 49 20.74 13.93 6.99
CA LEU A 49 20.12 14.56 8.13
C LEU A 49 21.26 14.92 9.08
N HIS A 50 21.64 16.18 9.13
CA HIS A 50 22.31 16.74 10.30
C HIS A 50 21.32 16.77 11.49
N LEU A 51 20.68 15.62 11.81
CA LEU A 51 19.96 15.34 13.06
C LEU A 51 20.98 15.13 14.20
N ALA A 52 22.02 15.96 14.30
CA ALA A 52 22.67 16.09 15.58
C ALA A 52 21.58 16.70 16.49
N PRO A 53 21.16 16.03 17.59
CA PRO A 53 20.09 16.53 18.46
C PRO A 53 20.29 17.99 18.89
N ASP A 54 21.55 18.43 18.90
CA ASP A 54 21.98 19.77 19.28
C ASP A 54 21.65 20.86 18.23
N HIS A 55 21.74 20.58 16.92
CA HIS A 55 21.36 21.56 15.87
C HIS A 55 19.82 21.67 15.73
N MET A 56 19.09 20.64 16.17
CA MET A 56 17.63 20.55 16.06
C MET A 56 16.90 21.30 17.17
N ARG A 57 17.48 21.34 18.37
CA ARG A 57 16.98 22.18 19.47
C ARG A 57 17.11 23.68 19.16
N GLU A 58 18.09 24.07 18.33
CA GLU A 58 18.28 25.48 17.94
C GLU A 58 17.20 25.98 16.95
N LEU A 59 16.56 25.09 16.20
CA LEU A 59 15.48 25.42 15.25
C LEU A 59 14.08 25.39 15.90
N GLY A 60 13.97 25.02 17.18
CA GLY A 60 12.69 25.02 17.91
C GLY A 60 11.70 23.92 17.50
N VAL A 61 12.15 22.91 16.75
CA VAL A 61 11.29 21.80 16.26
C VAL A 61 11.42 20.60 17.20
N ASP A 62 10.29 20.09 17.71
CA ASP A 62 10.26 18.82 18.45
C ASP A 62 10.32 17.64 17.47
N ILE A 63 11.53 17.13 17.25
CA ILE A 63 11.78 15.97 16.38
C ILE A 63 12.04 14.74 17.24
N THR A 64 11.20 13.72 17.09
CA THR A 64 11.36 12.42 17.75
C THR A 64 11.77 11.36 16.75
N VAL A 65 12.92 10.71 16.98
CA VAL A 65 13.34 9.54 16.20
C VAL A 65 12.81 8.28 16.88
N VAL A 66 12.12 7.42 16.13
CA VAL A 66 11.54 6.16 16.63
C VAL A 66 12.00 4.97 15.81
N ASP A 67 12.02 3.79 16.41
CA ASP A 67 12.27 2.56 15.66
C ASP A 67 11.13 2.30 14.66
N PRO A 68 11.42 1.67 13.50
CA PRO A 68 10.42 1.34 12.48
C PRO A 68 9.58 0.11 12.90
N ASP A 69 8.99 0.16 14.10
CA ASP A 69 8.08 -0.86 14.60
C ASP A 69 6.61 -0.54 14.28
N GLN A 70 5.73 -1.48 14.59
CA GLN A 70 4.31 -1.39 14.28
C GLN A 70 3.58 -0.22 14.98
N HIS A 71 4.16 0.34 16.05
CA HIS A 71 3.60 1.41 16.87
C HIS A 71 4.22 2.78 16.55
N ALA A 72 5.12 2.87 15.55
CA ALA A 72 5.82 4.09 15.21
C ALA A 72 4.89 5.29 14.91
N ALA A 73 3.65 5.04 14.45
CA ALA A 73 2.64 6.07 14.18
C ALA A 73 1.71 6.38 15.37
N GLU A 74 1.84 5.69 16.51
CA GLU A 74 0.93 5.89 17.64
C GLU A 74 1.03 7.30 18.21
N GLY A 75 -0.14 7.93 18.39
CA GLY A 75 -0.24 9.31 18.86
C GLY A 75 0.01 10.37 17.79
N CYS A 76 0.44 10.00 16.58
CA CYS A 76 0.49 10.91 15.45
C CYS A 76 -0.92 11.21 14.94
N GLU A 77 -1.11 12.35 14.27
CA GLU A 77 -2.37 12.71 13.62
C GLU A 77 -2.42 12.32 12.14
N LEU A 78 -1.26 12.13 11.51
CA LEU A 78 -1.12 11.85 10.08
C LEU A 78 0.25 11.22 9.79
N VAL A 79 0.30 10.38 8.76
CA VAL A 79 1.55 9.89 8.16
C VAL A 79 1.79 10.61 6.82
N LEU A 80 2.88 11.36 6.72
CA LEU A 80 3.35 12.01 5.50
C LEU A 80 4.44 11.16 4.85
N VAL A 81 4.24 10.82 3.58
CA VAL A 81 5.18 10.00 2.81
C VAL A 81 5.88 10.85 1.78
N LEU A 82 7.20 10.80 1.75
CA LEU A 82 8.01 11.37 0.67
C LEU A 82 8.68 10.23 -0.10
N GLY A 83 8.10 9.85 -1.24
CA GLY A 83 8.57 8.71 -2.03
C GLY A 83 7.56 8.19 -3.03
N GLY A 84 7.87 7.05 -3.64
CA GLY A 84 6.98 6.38 -4.60
C GLY A 84 5.97 5.45 -3.93
N ASP A 85 5.24 4.70 -4.75
CA ASP A 85 4.18 3.78 -4.31
C ASP A 85 4.68 2.73 -3.28
N GLY A 86 5.92 2.22 -3.43
CA GLY A 86 6.49 1.28 -2.45
C GLY A 86 6.72 1.90 -1.06
N THR A 87 7.12 3.17 -1.01
CA THR A 87 7.27 3.93 0.24
C THR A 87 5.90 4.21 0.86
N PHE A 88 4.91 4.51 0.01
CA PHE A 88 3.53 4.69 0.44
C PHE A 88 2.97 3.43 1.09
N LEU A 89 3.18 2.25 0.49
CA LEU A 89 2.74 0.97 1.08
C LEU A 89 3.39 0.68 2.43
N ARG A 90 4.65 1.10 2.63
CA ARG A 90 5.31 1.00 3.95
C ARG A 90 4.67 1.94 4.97
N ALA A 91 4.38 3.17 4.58
CA ALA A 91 3.75 4.14 5.46
C ALA A 91 2.29 3.79 5.78
N ALA A 92 1.56 3.26 4.80
CA ALA A 92 0.17 2.81 4.96
C ALA A 92 0.04 1.73 6.03
N GLU A 93 1.07 0.89 6.20
CA GLU A 93 1.13 -0.10 7.26
C GLU A 93 1.18 0.53 8.65
N LEU A 94 2.04 1.52 8.85
CA LEU A 94 2.13 2.27 10.10
C LEU A 94 0.84 3.08 10.35
N ALA A 95 0.32 3.73 9.31
CA ALA A 95 -0.91 4.51 9.37
C ALA A 95 -2.13 3.64 9.73
N ARG A 96 -2.24 2.45 9.15
CA ARG A 96 -3.34 1.51 9.44
C ARG A 96 -3.26 1.00 10.88
N ASN A 97 -2.08 0.67 11.39
CA ASN A 97 -1.93 0.21 12.78
C ASN A 97 -2.38 1.27 13.80
N ALA A 98 -2.09 2.55 13.53
CA ALA A 98 -2.54 3.67 14.35
C ALA A 98 -3.94 4.18 13.99
N GLU A 99 -4.57 3.62 12.95
CA GLU A 99 -5.85 4.05 12.37
C GLU A 99 -5.91 5.56 12.02
N ILE A 100 -4.82 6.10 11.48
CA ILE A 100 -4.70 7.52 11.09
C ILE A 100 -4.57 7.71 9.58
N PRO A 101 -4.85 8.92 9.05
CA PRO A 101 -4.70 9.21 7.64
C PRO A 101 -3.25 9.15 7.15
N VAL A 102 -3.06 8.71 5.90
CA VAL A 102 -1.79 8.78 5.17
C VAL A 102 -1.91 9.68 3.94
N VAL A 103 -0.86 10.45 3.65
CA VAL A 103 -0.73 11.29 2.45
C VAL A 103 0.62 11.05 1.80
N GLY A 104 0.65 10.91 0.47
CA GLY A 104 1.87 10.68 -0.29
C GLY A 104 2.26 11.85 -1.19
N VAL A 105 3.52 12.24 -1.12
CA VAL A 105 4.18 13.17 -2.05
C VAL A 105 5.25 12.42 -2.82
N ASN A 106 5.13 12.42 -4.14
CA ASN A 106 6.02 11.71 -5.03
C ASN A 106 7.27 12.51 -5.33
N LEU A 107 8.43 11.88 -5.14
CA LEU A 107 9.76 12.46 -5.38
C LEU A 107 10.40 11.95 -6.69
N GLY A 108 9.58 11.72 -7.72
CA GLY A 108 10.11 11.23 -8.99
C GLY A 108 9.06 10.65 -9.94
N HIS A 109 9.17 9.36 -10.25
CA HIS A 109 8.30 8.75 -11.27
C HIS A 109 6.86 8.70 -10.81
N ILE A 110 5.95 9.27 -11.61
CA ILE A 110 4.50 9.29 -11.36
C ILE A 110 4.01 7.89 -10.93
N GLY A 111 3.50 7.79 -9.71
CA GLY A 111 2.84 6.60 -9.17
C GLY A 111 1.32 6.69 -9.29
N PHE A 112 0.61 5.69 -8.77
CA PHE A 112 -0.85 5.76 -8.60
C PHE A 112 -1.26 6.24 -7.20
N LEU A 113 -0.40 6.04 -6.19
CA LEU A 113 -0.78 6.22 -4.78
C LEU A 113 -0.45 7.61 -4.22
N ALA A 114 0.52 8.32 -4.81
CA ALA A 114 0.84 9.68 -4.38
C ALA A 114 -0.25 10.68 -4.79
N GLU A 115 -0.51 11.65 -3.90
CA GLU A 115 -1.48 12.72 -4.10
C GLU A 115 -0.89 13.94 -4.80
N ALA A 116 0.39 14.20 -4.55
CA ALA A 116 1.11 15.37 -5.06
C ALA A 116 2.51 15.00 -5.54
N GLU A 117 3.12 15.89 -6.32
CA GLU A 117 4.54 15.83 -6.68
C GLU A 117 5.34 16.73 -5.72
N ALA A 118 6.66 16.53 -5.65
CA ALA A 118 7.56 17.26 -4.75
C ALA A 118 7.41 18.78 -4.90
N GLU A 119 7.17 19.27 -6.12
CA GLU A 119 6.97 20.68 -6.45
C GLU A 119 5.77 21.31 -5.75
N ALA A 120 4.79 20.50 -5.31
CA ALA A 120 3.59 20.94 -4.61
C ALA A 120 3.69 20.77 -3.08
N ILE A 121 4.87 20.46 -2.53
CA ILE A 121 5.04 20.19 -1.10
C ILE A 121 4.56 21.34 -0.21
N ASP A 122 4.79 22.59 -0.60
CA ASP A 122 4.37 23.76 0.18
C ASP A 122 2.85 23.79 0.33
N HIS A 123 2.12 23.51 -0.76
CA HIS A 123 0.66 23.44 -0.73
C HIS A 123 0.17 22.25 0.13
N VAL A 124 0.84 21.09 0.03
CA VAL A 124 0.52 19.93 0.87
C VAL A 124 0.67 20.27 2.35
N LEU A 125 1.77 20.95 2.71
CA LEU A 125 2.04 21.35 4.10
C LEU A 125 1.03 22.36 4.63
N GLU A 126 0.65 23.36 3.83
CA GLU A 126 -0.42 24.31 4.18
C GLU A 126 -1.72 23.57 4.55
N ARG A 127 -2.16 22.63 3.70
CA ARG A 127 -3.37 21.83 3.96
C ARG A 127 -3.24 20.94 5.20
N ILE A 128 -2.06 20.38 5.46
CA ILE A 128 -1.79 19.59 6.68
C ILE A 128 -1.88 20.48 7.92
N ILE A 129 -1.28 21.67 7.90
CA ILE A 129 -1.30 22.62 9.00
C ILE A 129 -2.75 23.02 9.32
N ASP A 130 -3.52 23.39 8.31
CA ASP A 130 -4.90 23.83 8.45
C ASP A 130 -5.89 22.68 8.70
N LYS A 131 -5.43 21.43 8.56
CA LYS A 131 -6.28 20.21 8.54
C LYS A 131 -7.37 20.28 7.48
N ASP A 132 -7.12 21.00 6.40
CA ASP A 132 -8.06 21.20 5.31
C ASP A 132 -7.79 20.17 4.21
N TYR A 133 -8.21 18.94 4.48
CA TYR A 133 -8.11 17.85 3.54
C TYR A 133 -9.26 16.87 3.73
N ARG A 134 -9.58 16.12 2.67
CA ARG A 134 -10.57 15.05 2.76
C ARG A 134 -9.89 13.75 3.11
N VAL A 135 -10.56 12.92 3.89
CA VAL A 135 -10.14 11.54 4.16
C VAL A 135 -11.11 10.61 3.45
N GLU A 136 -10.59 9.83 2.51
CA GLU A 136 -11.31 8.75 1.87
C GLU A 136 -10.88 7.42 2.47
N GLU A 137 -11.82 6.50 2.63
CA GLU A 137 -11.52 5.14 3.04
C GLU A 137 -11.21 4.30 1.80
N ARG A 138 -10.10 3.56 1.83
CA ARG A 138 -9.78 2.57 0.80
C ARG A 138 -9.88 1.18 1.36
N MET A 139 -10.63 0.36 0.62
CA MET A 139 -10.79 -1.05 0.91
C MET A 139 -9.43 -1.73 1.02
N THR A 140 -9.29 -2.55 2.06
CA THR A 140 -8.15 -3.42 2.31
C THR A 140 -8.63 -4.86 2.37
N LEU A 141 -7.72 -5.80 2.15
CA LEU A 141 -7.98 -7.24 2.22
C LEU A 141 -7.46 -7.78 3.55
N ASP A 142 -8.22 -8.68 4.16
CA ASP A 142 -7.78 -9.54 5.26
C ASP A 142 -7.42 -10.91 4.71
N ILE A 143 -6.27 -11.44 5.15
CA ILE A 143 -5.68 -12.67 4.64
C ILE A 143 -5.44 -13.63 5.79
N GLY A 144 -5.99 -14.84 5.68
CA GLY A 144 -5.72 -15.95 6.59
C GLY A 144 -5.11 -17.13 5.87
N VAL A 145 -4.11 -17.77 6.49
CA VAL A 145 -3.64 -19.09 6.06
C VAL A 145 -4.18 -20.12 7.05
N ARG A 146 -4.93 -21.10 6.54
CA ARG A 146 -5.52 -22.19 7.30
C ARG A 146 -4.83 -23.52 6.99
N VAL A 147 -4.51 -24.27 8.04
CA VAL A 147 -3.96 -25.63 7.95
C VAL A 147 -4.75 -26.49 8.93
N ASP A 148 -5.25 -27.65 8.48
CA ASP A 148 -6.05 -28.58 9.30
C ASP A 148 -7.23 -27.92 10.03
N GLY A 149 -7.85 -26.93 9.40
CA GLY A 149 -9.00 -26.22 9.96
C GLY A 149 -8.65 -25.03 10.86
N GLU A 150 -7.38 -24.78 11.19
CA GLU A 150 -6.95 -23.70 12.09
C GLU A 150 -6.19 -22.60 11.35
N ILE A 151 -6.40 -21.34 11.74
CA ILE A 151 -5.66 -20.21 11.15
C ILE A 151 -4.26 -20.15 11.80
N VAL A 152 -3.23 -20.41 11.00
CA VAL A 152 -1.83 -20.45 11.46
C VAL A 152 -1.09 -19.13 11.23
N GLN A 153 -1.49 -18.36 10.21
CA GLN A 153 -0.92 -17.05 9.89
C GLN A 153 -2.02 -16.09 9.45
N ARG A 154 -1.81 -14.80 9.71
CA ARG A 154 -2.69 -13.72 9.27
C ARG A 154 -1.88 -12.57 8.68
N GLY A 155 -2.47 -11.90 7.72
CA GLY A 155 -1.93 -10.72 7.07
C GLY A 155 -3.04 -9.84 6.52
N TRP A 156 -2.65 -8.73 5.91
CA TRP A 156 -3.58 -7.82 5.25
C TRP A 156 -2.87 -7.18 4.05
N ALA A 157 -3.63 -6.67 3.09
CA ALA A 157 -3.08 -6.00 1.91
C ALA A 157 -3.91 -4.77 1.51
N LEU A 158 -3.24 -3.72 1.03
CA LEU A 158 -3.89 -2.58 0.37
C LEU A 158 -4.04 -2.81 -1.13
N ASN A 159 -3.05 -3.45 -1.76
CA ASN A 159 -3.01 -3.73 -3.17
C ASN A 159 -3.41 -5.17 -3.46
N GLU A 160 -2.59 -6.13 -3.06
CA GLU A 160 -2.85 -7.55 -3.34
C GLU A 160 -2.21 -8.51 -2.33
N ALA A 161 -2.82 -9.69 -2.25
CA ALA A 161 -2.21 -10.92 -1.78
C ALA A 161 -1.85 -11.76 -3.01
N SER A 162 -0.54 -11.90 -3.26
CA SER A 162 0.00 -12.71 -4.35
C SER A 162 0.39 -14.08 -3.84
N LEU A 163 -0.42 -15.11 -4.11
CA LEU A 163 -0.03 -16.50 -3.90
C LEU A 163 0.89 -16.93 -5.04
N GLU A 164 2.08 -17.39 -4.72
CA GLU A 164 3.12 -17.73 -5.68
C GLU A 164 3.76 -19.08 -5.36
N LYS A 165 4.17 -19.81 -6.39
CA LYS A 165 4.95 -21.04 -6.23
C LYS A 165 6.31 -20.74 -5.57
N SER A 166 6.71 -21.53 -4.57
CA SER A 166 8.03 -21.41 -3.95
C SER A 166 9.16 -21.99 -4.83
N SER A 167 8.87 -23.08 -5.54
CA SER A 167 9.81 -23.77 -6.42
C SER A 167 9.91 -23.07 -7.78
N ARG A 168 11.14 -22.94 -8.29
CA ARG A 168 11.40 -22.46 -9.66
C ARG A 168 10.96 -23.46 -10.74
N PHE A 169 10.84 -24.73 -10.40
CA PHE A 169 10.47 -25.80 -11.33
C PHE A 169 9.05 -26.31 -11.04
N GLY A 170 8.34 -26.68 -12.10
CA GLY A 170 6.96 -27.16 -12.01
C GLY A 170 5.92 -26.05 -11.94
N VAL A 171 4.68 -26.47 -11.73
CA VAL A 171 3.50 -25.60 -11.58
C VAL A 171 2.93 -25.79 -10.17
N LEU A 172 2.27 -24.76 -9.65
CA LEU A 172 1.46 -24.84 -8.44
C LEU A 172 0.05 -25.28 -8.84
N SER A 173 -0.40 -26.46 -8.42
CA SER A 173 -1.80 -26.86 -8.57
C SER A 173 -2.64 -26.25 -7.45
N VAL A 174 -3.69 -25.54 -7.84
CA VAL A 174 -4.63 -24.91 -6.91
C VAL A 174 -6.07 -25.23 -7.25
N VAL A 175 -6.93 -25.16 -6.23
CA VAL A 175 -8.39 -25.07 -6.39
C VAL A 175 -8.82 -23.69 -5.90
N LEU A 176 -9.41 -22.91 -6.80
CA LEU A 176 -10.01 -21.62 -6.48
C LEU A 176 -11.48 -21.80 -6.12
N GLU A 177 -11.85 -21.23 -4.99
CA GLU A 177 -13.19 -21.21 -4.42
C GLU A 177 -13.67 -19.77 -4.24
N VAL A 178 -14.96 -19.54 -4.49
CA VAL A 178 -15.66 -18.30 -4.15
C VAL A 178 -16.91 -18.67 -3.37
N ASP A 179 -17.09 -18.07 -2.19
CA ASP A 179 -18.25 -18.26 -1.31
C ASP A 179 -18.58 -19.73 -1.01
N GLY A 180 -17.56 -20.54 -0.66
CA GLY A 180 -17.76 -21.95 -0.29
C GLY A 180 -17.95 -22.89 -1.49
N ARG A 181 -17.79 -22.41 -2.73
CA ARG A 181 -18.03 -23.20 -3.95
C ARG A 181 -16.82 -23.16 -4.89
N PRO A 182 -16.33 -24.33 -5.36
CA PRO A 182 -15.20 -24.36 -6.27
C PRO A 182 -15.59 -23.75 -7.63
N VAL A 183 -14.74 -22.86 -8.13
CA VAL A 183 -14.91 -22.18 -9.42
C VAL A 183 -14.02 -22.79 -10.49
N SER A 184 -12.75 -23.08 -10.15
CA SER A 184 -11.79 -23.64 -11.10
C SER A 184 -10.62 -24.33 -10.40
N ALA A 185 -10.06 -25.34 -11.04
CA ALA A 185 -8.87 -26.04 -10.58
C ALA A 185 -7.85 -26.10 -11.73
N PHE A 186 -6.61 -25.72 -11.46
CA PHE A 186 -5.58 -25.61 -12.49
C PHE A 186 -4.17 -25.57 -11.91
N GLY A 187 -3.18 -25.87 -12.75
CA GLY A 187 -1.78 -25.55 -12.50
C GLY A 187 -1.48 -24.10 -12.93
N CYS A 188 -0.74 -23.35 -12.13
CA CYS A 188 -0.39 -21.95 -12.39
C CYS A 188 0.98 -21.60 -11.80
N ASP A 189 1.46 -20.38 -12.08
CA ASP A 189 2.56 -19.79 -11.30
C ASP A 189 2.08 -19.23 -9.96
N GLY A 190 0.80 -18.90 -9.88
CA GLY A 190 0.18 -18.31 -8.70
C GLY A 190 -1.23 -17.80 -8.96
N VAL A 191 -1.80 -17.13 -7.96
CA VAL A 191 -3.08 -16.42 -8.06
C VAL A 191 -2.98 -15.13 -7.25
N LEU A 192 -3.41 -14.04 -7.87
CA LEU A 192 -3.47 -12.73 -7.24
C LEU A 192 -4.89 -12.46 -6.76
N VAL A 193 -5.04 -12.06 -5.50
CA VAL A 193 -6.29 -11.50 -4.97
C VAL A 193 -6.02 -10.05 -4.61
N SER A 194 -6.69 -9.13 -5.30
CA SER A 194 -6.36 -7.71 -5.30
C SER A 194 -7.57 -6.84 -4.97
N ALA A 195 -7.33 -5.79 -4.18
CA ALA A 195 -8.28 -4.70 -4.02
C ALA A 195 -8.24 -3.77 -5.25
N PRO A 196 -9.23 -2.89 -5.45
CA PRO A 196 -9.28 -2.03 -6.64
C PRO A 196 -8.06 -1.12 -6.78
N THR A 197 -7.48 -0.66 -5.67
CA THR A 197 -6.20 0.07 -5.61
C THR A 197 -5.04 -0.73 -6.23
N GLY A 198 -4.98 -2.04 -5.98
CA GLY A 198 -3.92 -2.93 -6.50
C GLY A 198 -4.13 -3.35 -7.95
N SER A 199 -5.30 -3.07 -8.55
CA SER A 199 -5.58 -3.44 -9.94
C SER A 199 -4.60 -2.84 -10.95
N THR A 200 -3.93 -1.74 -10.59
CA THR A 200 -2.90 -1.08 -11.41
C THR A 200 -1.47 -1.56 -11.15
N ALA A 201 -1.28 -2.47 -10.18
CA ALA A 201 0.02 -2.98 -9.74
C ALA A 201 0.32 -4.36 -10.38
N TYR A 202 0.56 -5.40 -9.57
CA TYR A 202 0.92 -6.70 -10.11
C TYR A 202 -0.26 -7.35 -10.85
N ALA A 203 -1.48 -7.14 -10.36
CA ALA A 203 -2.70 -7.60 -11.02
C ALA A 203 -2.79 -7.12 -12.49
N PHE A 204 -2.42 -5.87 -12.79
CA PHE A 204 -2.37 -5.35 -14.16
C PHE A 204 -1.36 -6.14 -15.02
N SER A 205 -0.15 -6.35 -14.48
CA SER A 205 0.91 -7.09 -15.19
C SER A 205 0.52 -8.53 -15.49
N ALA A 206 -0.29 -9.15 -14.63
CA ALA A 206 -0.84 -10.49 -14.82
C ALA A 206 -2.08 -10.54 -15.73
N GLY A 207 -2.48 -9.41 -16.33
CA GLY A 207 -3.60 -9.34 -17.28
C GLY A 207 -4.96 -9.03 -16.64
N GLY A 208 -4.98 -8.58 -15.38
CA GLY A 208 -6.17 -8.08 -14.71
C GLY A 208 -6.70 -6.77 -15.32
N PRO A 209 -8.01 -6.50 -15.21
CA PRO A 209 -8.59 -5.22 -15.61
C PRO A 209 -8.16 -4.10 -14.65
N ILE A 210 -8.16 -2.87 -15.14
CA ILE A 210 -8.03 -1.69 -14.27
C ILE A 210 -9.37 -1.39 -13.64
N LEU A 211 -9.39 -1.27 -12.32
CA LEU A 211 -10.54 -0.86 -11.53
C LEU A 211 -10.35 0.58 -11.04
N TRP A 212 -11.45 1.33 -10.94
CA TRP A 212 -11.39 2.65 -10.33
C TRP A 212 -11.21 2.50 -8.81
N PRO A 213 -10.40 3.37 -8.16
CA PRO A 213 -10.08 3.23 -6.73
C PRO A 213 -11.27 3.39 -5.77
N ASP A 214 -12.36 4.01 -6.21
CA ASP A 214 -13.59 4.22 -5.44
C ASP A 214 -14.57 3.04 -5.54
N LEU A 215 -14.30 2.07 -6.41
CA LEU A 215 -15.04 0.82 -6.48
C LEU A 215 -14.78 -0.01 -5.21
N GLU A 216 -15.81 -0.71 -4.73
CA GLU A 216 -15.65 -1.79 -3.74
C GLU A 216 -15.88 -3.12 -4.44
N ALA A 217 -14.81 -3.90 -4.63
CA ALA A 217 -14.83 -5.22 -5.26
C ALA A 217 -13.53 -5.98 -4.96
N ILE A 218 -13.55 -7.30 -5.04
CA ILE A 218 -12.34 -8.12 -4.96
C ILE A 218 -12.02 -8.67 -6.36
N LEU A 219 -10.80 -8.40 -6.84
CA LEU A 219 -10.29 -8.88 -8.11
C LEU A 219 -9.43 -10.13 -7.90
N VAL A 220 -9.75 -11.21 -8.61
CA VAL A 220 -8.96 -12.45 -8.66
C VAL A 220 -8.34 -12.59 -10.05
N VAL A 221 -7.02 -12.71 -10.13
CA VAL A 221 -6.27 -12.90 -11.38
C VAL A 221 -5.43 -14.17 -11.28
N PRO A 222 -5.81 -15.25 -11.98
CA PRO A 222 -4.95 -16.43 -12.12
C PRO A 222 -3.65 -16.05 -12.85
N ASN A 223 -2.50 -16.34 -12.27
CA ASN A 223 -1.20 -15.96 -12.84
C ASN A 223 -0.62 -17.12 -13.67
N ASN A 224 -0.51 -16.92 -14.98
CA ASN A 224 -0.04 -17.93 -15.95
C ASN A 224 -0.71 -19.31 -15.78
N ALA A 225 -2.03 -19.33 -15.58
CA ALA A 225 -2.77 -20.57 -15.36
C ALA A 225 -2.86 -21.41 -16.64
N HIS A 226 -2.49 -22.69 -16.51
CA HIS A 226 -2.58 -23.70 -17.55
C HIS A 226 -3.99 -24.33 -17.56
N ALA A 227 -4.98 -23.54 -18.01
CA ALA A 227 -6.38 -23.94 -18.11
C ALA A 227 -7.10 -23.24 -19.26
N LEU A 228 -8.21 -23.82 -19.74
CA LEU A 228 -9.06 -23.18 -20.75
C LEU A 228 -9.79 -21.94 -20.22
N PHE A 229 -10.17 -21.97 -18.93
CA PHE A 229 -10.75 -20.83 -18.24
C PHE A 229 -9.76 -20.31 -17.19
N ALA A 230 -9.07 -19.23 -17.55
CA ALA A 230 -8.07 -18.55 -16.72
C ALA A 230 -8.31 -17.03 -16.71
N ARG A 231 -9.58 -16.60 -16.81
CA ARG A 231 -9.92 -15.18 -16.90
C ARG A 231 -9.87 -14.52 -15.52
N PRO A 232 -9.50 -13.23 -15.44
CA PRO A 232 -9.75 -12.43 -14.25
C PRO A 232 -11.23 -12.44 -13.86
N MET A 233 -11.49 -12.47 -12.56
CA MET A 233 -12.83 -12.43 -11.98
C MET A 233 -12.93 -11.25 -11.02
N VAL A 234 -14.02 -10.50 -11.12
CA VAL A 234 -14.35 -9.43 -10.18
C VAL A 234 -15.55 -9.90 -9.37
N THR A 235 -15.44 -9.81 -8.06
CA THR A 235 -16.44 -10.31 -7.11
C THR A 235 -16.94 -9.19 -6.20
N SER A 236 -18.05 -9.46 -5.50
CA SER A 236 -18.58 -8.58 -4.46
C SER A 236 -17.50 -8.29 -3.39
N PRO A 237 -17.49 -7.10 -2.77
CA PRO A 237 -16.58 -6.85 -1.64
C PRO A 237 -16.79 -7.81 -0.46
N ASP A 238 -17.99 -8.38 -0.31
CA ASP A 238 -18.32 -9.31 0.77
C ASP A 238 -18.02 -10.78 0.43
N ALA A 239 -17.49 -11.06 -0.77
CA ALA A 239 -17.16 -12.41 -1.18
C ALA A 239 -15.98 -12.96 -0.38
N ALA A 240 -16.02 -14.26 -0.08
CA ALA A 240 -14.90 -15.00 0.47
C ALA A 240 -14.16 -15.72 -0.66
N ILE A 241 -12.92 -15.30 -0.93
CA ILE A 241 -12.04 -15.98 -1.88
C ILE A 241 -11.21 -16.99 -1.11
N ALA A 242 -11.18 -18.23 -1.56
CA ALA A 242 -10.28 -19.22 -0.99
C ALA A 242 -9.50 -19.97 -2.07
N ILE A 243 -8.26 -20.30 -1.74
CA ILE A 243 -7.34 -20.97 -2.66
C ILE A 243 -6.67 -22.11 -1.89
N GLU A 244 -7.01 -23.34 -2.28
CA GLU A 244 -6.42 -24.54 -1.70
C GLU A 244 -5.20 -24.95 -2.51
N VAL A 245 -4.07 -25.17 -1.83
CA VAL A 245 -2.85 -25.70 -2.43
C VAL A 245 -2.90 -27.22 -2.33
N GLU A 246 -2.77 -27.92 -3.46
CA GLU A 246 -2.81 -29.38 -3.48
C GLU A 246 -1.72 -30.01 -2.59
N SER A 247 -2.06 -31.03 -1.78
CA SER A 247 -1.14 -31.66 -0.82
C SER A 247 0.09 -32.33 -1.43
N GLY A 248 0.06 -32.65 -2.73
CA GLY A 248 1.18 -33.23 -3.47
C GLY A 248 2.18 -32.20 -4.01
N ASN A 249 1.92 -30.90 -3.86
CA ASN A 249 2.81 -29.83 -4.31
C ASN A 249 3.86 -29.46 -3.24
N ASN A 250 4.77 -28.54 -3.62
CA ASN A 250 5.59 -27.82 -2.66
C ASN A 250 4.76 -26.74 -1.96
N ASP A 251 5.24 -26.28 -0.80
CA ASP A 251 4.70 -25.09 -0.13
C ASP A 251 4.63 -23.90 -1.10
N ALA A 252 3.64 -23.05 -0.92
CA ALA A 252 3.50 -21.79 -1.64
C ALA A 252 3.84 -20.62 -0.71
N MET A 253 4.08 -19.45 -1.31
CA MET A 253 4.33 -18.21 -0.60
C MET A 253 3.23 -17.21 -0.93
N VAL A 254 2.78 -16.45 0.07
CA VAL A 254 1.89 -15.31 -0.13
C VAL A 254 2.64 -14.03 0.18
N PHE A 255 2.66 -13.11 -0.78
CA PHE A 255 3.20 -11.77 -0.61
C PHE A 255 2.04 -10.77 -0.51
N CYS A 256 1.91 -10.11 0.63
CA CYS A 256 0.99 -8.99 0.80
C CYS A 256 1.70 -7.68 0.47
N ASP A 257 1.15 -6.93 -0.48
CA ASP A 257 1.71 -5.65 -0.98
C ASP A 257 3.19 -5.76 -1.41
N GLY A 258 3.59 -6.94 -1.89
CA GLY A 258 4.98 -7.24 -2.30
C GLY A 258 6.02 -7.21 -1.18
N ARG A 259 5.61 -7.22 0.10
CA ARG A 259 6.53 -7.06 1.26
C ARG A 259 6.36 -8.12 2.32
N ARG A 260 5.17 -8.24 2.91
CA ARG A 260 4.91 -9.16 4.03
C ARG A 260 4.68 -10.56 3.48
N GLN A 261 5.42 -11.52 4.01
CA GLN A 261 5.44 -12.89 3.50
C GLN A 261 4.75 -13.83 4.47
N MET A 262 3.96 -14.75 3.93
CA MET A 262 3.37 -15.88 4.67
C MET A 262 3.61 -17.16 3.90
N VAL A 263 3.87 -18.25 4.61
CA VAL A 263 4.00 -19.59 4.00
C VAL A 263 2.62 -20.23 3.95
N VAL A 264 2.24 -20.80 2.80
CA VAL A 264 1.06 -21.66 2.68
C VAL A 264 1.55 -23.08 2.46
N PRO A 265 1.52 -23.95 3.49
CA PRO A 265 1.98 -25.32 3.35
C PRO A 265 1.21 -26.07 2.27
N ALA A 266 1.82 -27.10 1.69
CA ALA A 266 1.09 -28.03 0.82
C ALA A 266 -0.14 -28.63 1.56
N GLY A 267 -1.31 -28.63 0.92
CA GLY A 267 -2.59 -28.99 1.56
C GLY A 267 -3.22 -27.86 2.39
N GLY A 268 -2.53 -26.74 2.54
CA GLY A 268 -3.04 -25.54 3.19
C GLY A 268 -4.01 -24.75 2.32
N ARG A 269 -4.69 -23.80 2.97
CA ARG A 269 -5.74 -22.98 2.35
C ARG A 269 -5.49 -21.51 2.64
N LEU A 270 -5.44 -20.69 1.59
CA LEU A 270 -5.45 -19.24 1.68
C LEU A 270 -6.90 -18.76 1.68
N GLU A 271 -7.27 -17.89 2.61
CA GLU A 271 -8.57 -17.23 2.69
C GLU A 271 -8.36 -15.72 2.59
N VAL A 272 -9.09 -15.06 1.69
CA VAL A 272 -9.03 -13.62 1.47
C VAL A 272 -10.43 -13.04 1.49
N THR A 273 -10.63 -12.02 2.31
CA THR A 273 -11.91 -11.31 2.48
C THR A 273 -11.67 -9.80 2.56
N ARG A 274 -12.72 -8.99 2.47
CA ARG A 274 -12.63 -7.58 2.85
C ARG A 274 -12.26 -7.45 4.32
N CYS A 275 -11.26 -6.62 4.61
CA CYS A 275 -10.93 -6.28 5.99
C CYS A 275 -11.92 -5.27 6.57
N HIS A 276 -12.19 -5.37 7.87
CA HIS A 276 -13.01 -4.39 8.59
C HIS A 276 -12.33 -3.02 8.75
N THR A 277 -10.99 -2.97 8.67
CA THR A 277 -10.22 -1.74 8.85
C THR A 277 -9.68 -1.25 7.51
N SER A 278 -10.41 -0.31 6.89
CA SER A 278 -9.97 0.42 5.70
C SER A 278 -8.74 1.29 5.97
N LEU A 279 -7.97 1.59 4.92
CA LEU A 279 -6.92 2.62 4.99
C LEU A 279 -7.56 4.01 4.88
N LYS A 280 -7.24 4.91 5.81
CA LYS A 280 -7.62 6.32 5.75
C LYS A 280 -6.63 7.07 4.86
N TRP A 281 -7.11 7.62 3.76
CA TRP A 281 -6.25 8.21 2.74
C TRP A 281 -6.62 9.67 2.51
N VAL A 282 -5.65 10.56 2.68
CA VAL A 282 -5.80 11.99 2.47
C VAL A 282 -5.96 12.32 0.99
N ARG A 283 -6.86 13.24 0.66
CA ARG A 283 -7.09 13.74 -0.70
C ARG A 283 -6.98 15.25 -0.71
N LEU A 284 -6.13 15.75 -1.61
CA LEU A 284 -5.80 17.16 -1.75
C LEU A 284 -6.16 17.62 -3.17
N ASP A 285 -7.46 17.83 -3.43
CA ASP A 285 -8.05 18.25 -4.73
C ASP A 285 -7.24 17.79 -5.97
N SER A 286 -6.83 16.51 -5.94
CA SER A 286 -5.85 15.96 -6.86
C SER A 286 -6.51 15.54 -8.16
N ALA A 287 -5.69 15.40 -9.21
CA ALA A 287 -6.16 14.95 -10.51
C ALA A 287 -7.00 13.66 -10.36
N PRO A 288 -8.16 13.57 -11.05
CA PRO A 288 -8.99 12.38 -11.01
C PRO A 288 -8.19 11.16 -11.44
N PHE A 289 -8.63 9.98 -11.03
CA PHE A 289 -7.92 8.73 -11.36
C PHE A 289 -7.73 8.54 -12.88
N SER A 290 -8.68 9.01 -13.70
CA SER A 290 -8.56 9.01 -15.17
C SER A 290 -7.29 9.69 -15.67
N ASP A 291 -6.94 10.84 -15.10
CA ASP A 291 -5.79 11.63 -15.54
C ASP A 291 -4.49 10.96 -15.14
N ARG A 292 -4.46 10.36 -13.93
CA ARG A 292 -3.33 9.54 -13.46
C ARG A 292 -3.10 8.35 -14.38
N LEU A 293 -4.18 7.65 -14.75
CA LEU A 293 -4.17 6.51 -15.66
C LEU A 293 -3.67 6.90 -17.05
N VAL A 294 -4.19 7.98 -17.63
CA VAL A 294 -3.75 8.53 -18.92
C VAL A 294 -2.27 8.90 -18.88
N ARG A 295 -1.84 9.62 -17.85
CA ARG A 295 -0.45 10.09 -17.72
C ARG A 295 0.52 8.92 -17.54
N LYS A 296 0.18 7.95 -16.69
CA LYS A 296 1.02 6.78 -16.37
C LYS A 296 1.19 5.86 -17.58
N PHE A 297 0.10 5.52 -18.27
CA PHE A 297 0.13 4.62 -19.43
C PHE A 297 0.30 5.34 -20.77
N ARG A 298 0.44 6.66 -20.76
CA ARG A 298 0.55 7.52 -21.95
C ARG A 298 -0.60 7.25 -22.94
N LEU A 299 -1.82 7.14 -22.43
CA LEU A 299 -2.98 6.79 -23.25
C LEU A 299 -3.29 7.90 -24.26
N PRO A 300 -3.69 7.54 -25.49
CA PRO A 300 -4.04 8.53 -26.50
C PRO A 300 -5.40 9.16 -26.17
N VAL A 301 -5.39 10.43 -25.78
CA VAL A 301 -6.61 11.22 -25.51
C VAL A 301 -6.84 12.34 -26.52
N LYS A 302 -6.00 12.43 -27.56
CA LYS A 302 -6.13 13.44 -28.63
C LYS A 302 -7.47 13.28 -29.34
N GLY A 303 -8.22 14.39 -29.47
CA GLY A 303 -9.52 14.44 -30.13
C GLY A 303 -10.72 14.50 -29.17
N TRP A 304 -10.50 14.31 -27.87
CA TRP A 304 -11.51 14.63 -26.86
C TRP A 304 -11.69 16.16 -26.76
N ARG A 305 -12.94 16.63 -26.77
CA ARG A 305 -13.26 18.07 -26.90
C ARG A 305 -13.60 18.77 -25.59
N GLY A 306 -13.65 18.05 -24.46
CA GLY A 306 -13.90 18.62 -23.13
C GLY A 306 -15.21 19.42 -22.99
N GLN A 307 -16.06 19.37 -24.01
CA GLN A 307 -17.38 19.97 -24.19
C GLN A 307 -18.15 19.11 -25.20
#